data_AF-A0A669QNG2-F1
#
_entry.id   AF-A0A669QNG2-F1
#
_cell.length_a   1.000
_cell.length_b   1.000
_cell.length_c   1.000
_cell.angle_alpha   90.00
_cell.angle_beta   90.00
_cell.angle_gamma   90.00
#
_symmetry.space_group_name_H-M   'P 1'
#
loop_
_entity.id
_entity.type
_entity.pdbx_description
1 polymer ?
#
loop_
_entity_poly.entity_id
_entity_poly.type
_entity_poly.pdbx_seq_one_letter_code
_entity_poly.pdbx_strand_id
1 'polypeptide(L)'
;VCACFVTEYILFFILVTGVENPPKNPAVIVIAEIKDLRQTFEIEIWYGDVNAWVEWIKYTVQSLNHSNCYACASGQPVAQVEPLPLEWIKDSQGMQCMIALYQEKTAWGNEACKSLSLLFPPIPEMDAKIPPAFSMAIGNHTACLSRQGVKATRPIGNFSLCSETLNITEDLAGNYSGLGIPRADLWWYCSGKILWSTLPSNWGCTCALVQLVIPFTLAFENTHRERTKGA
;
A
#
# COMPACT_ATOMS: atom_id res chain seq x y z
N VAL A 1 7.63 -15.17 -1.17
CA VAL A 1 6.81 -16.13 -0.40
C VAL A 1 5.50 -16.33 -1.15
N CYS A 2 4.98 -17.56 -1.21
CA CYS A 2 3.65 -17.83 -1.76
C CYS A 2 2.73 -18.34 -0.65
N ALA A 3 1.45 -17.99 -0.76
CA ALA A 3 0.33 -18.58 -0.04
C ALA A 3 -0.67 -19.15 -1.06
N CYS A 4 -1.40 -20.20 -0.68
CA CYS A 4 -2.36 -20.88 -1.54
C CYS A 4 -3.80 -20.64 -1.05
N PHE A 5 -4.73 -20.48 -1.99
CA PHE A 5 -6.14 -20.19 -1.74
C PHE A 5 -7.01 -21.06 -2.66
N VAL A 6 -7.32 -22.26 -2.19
CA VAL A 6 -8.33 -23.15 -2.79
C VAL A 6 -9.72 -22.61 -2.36
N THR A 7 -10.79 -22.92 -3.10
CA THR A 7 -12.13 -22.47 -2.69
C THR A 7 -12.46 -22.88 -1.26
N GLU A 8 -12.91 -21.90 -0.48
CA GLU A 8 -13.16 -21.93 0.97
C GLU A 8 -11.92 -22.06 1.88
N TYR A 9 -10.70 -22.38 1.39
CA TYR A 9 -9.56 -22.73 2.26
C TYR A 9 -8.20 -22.14 1.88
N ILE A 10 -7.50 -21.62 2.90
CA ILE A 10 -6.08 -21.22 2.86
C ILE A 10 -5.20 -22.47 2.98
N LEU A 11 -4.12 -22.53 2.21
CA LEU A 11 -3.01 -23.46 2.40
C LEU A 11 -1.69 -22.69 2.58
N PHE A 12 -0.81 -23.22 3.43
CA PHE A 12 0.15 -22.40 4.19
C PHE A 12 1.19 -21.62 3.39
N PHE A 13 1.61 -20.49 3.98
CA PHE A 13 2.84 -19.76 3.66
C PHE A 13 4.03 -20.72 3.63
N ILE A 14 4.77 -20.76 2.52
CA ILE A 14 6.07 -21.44 2.50
C ILE A 14 7.14 -20.49 3.07
N LEU A 15 7.35 -20.55 4.38
CA LEU A 15 8.56 -20.03 5.04
C LEU A 15 9.74 -21.00 4.80
N VAL A 16 10.54 -20.73 3.76
CA VAL A 16 11.83 -21.42 3.57
C VAL A 16 12.89 -20.81 4.48
N THR A 17 12.76 -21.06 5.78
CA THR A 17 13.86 -20.93 6.75
C THR A 17 14.41 -22.33 7.04
N GLY A 18 15.73 -22.48 7.04
CA GLY A 18 16.39 -23.77 6.84
C GLY A 18 16.01 -24.88 7.84
N VAL A 19 15.62 -26.04 7.31
CA VAL A 19 15.50 -27.28 8.07
C VAL A 19 16.89 -27.89 8.23
N GLU A 20 17.45 -27.86 9.44
CA GLU A 20 18.58 -28.72 9.78
C GLU A 20 18.11 -30.17 9.90
N ASN A 21 18.83 -31.09 9.23
CA ASN A 21 18.59 -32.55 9.19
C ASN A 21 17.36 -33.02 8.38
N PRO A 22 17.48 -33.21 7.05
CA PRO A 22 16.44 -33.82 6.23
C PRO A 22 16.38 -35.35 6.37
N PRO A 23 15.18 -35.96 6.45
CA PRO A 23 14.99 -37.40 6.21
C PRO A 23 15.38 -37.78 4.78
N LYS A 24 15.86 -39.02 4.58
CA LYS A 24 16.34 -39.53 3.27
C LYS A 24 15.20 -39.91 2.29
N ASN A 25 14.39 -38.95 1.86
CA ASN A 25 13.57 -39.09 0.64
C ASN A 25 13.20 -37.69 0.08
N PRO A 26 13.09 -37.49 -1.24
CA PRO A 26 12.86 -36.17 -1.81
C PRO A 26 11.39 -35.73 -1.66
N ALA A 27 11.18 -34.65 -0.89
CA ALA A 27 10.05 -33.72 -0.97
C ALA A 27 8.64 -34.31 -1.17
N VAL A 28 8.14 -35.08 -0.19
CA VAL A 28 6.69 -35.29 -0.05
C VAL A 28 6.07 -34.00 0.49
N ILE A 29 5.43 -33.22 -0.37
CA ILE A 29 4.61 -32.08 0.05
C ILE A 29 3.30 -32.62 0.63
N VAL A 30 3.12 -32.48 1.94
CA VAL A 30 1.88 -32.88 2.62
C VAL A 30 0.84 -31.78 2.42
N ILE A 31 -0.09 -32.02 1.49
CA ILE A 31 -1.24 -31.16 1.25
C ILE A 31 -2.29 -31.44 2.33
N ALA A 32 -2.48 -30.52 3.27
CA ALA A 32 -3.50 -30.61 4.31
C ALA A 32 -4.79 -29.94 3.83
N GLU A 33 -5.89 -30.71 3.75
CA GLU A 33 -7.22 -30.18 3.46
C GLU A 33 -7.79 -29.50 4.71
N ILE A 34 -7.85 -28.17 4.67
CA ILE A 34 -8.32 -27.30 5.75
C ILE A 34 -9.85 -27.14 5.69
N LYS A 35 -10.50 -26.78 6.81
CA LYS A 35 -11.98 -26.63 6.90
C LYS A 35 -12.49 -25.33 7.51
N ASP A 36 -11.60 -24.44 7.96
CA ASP A 36 -11.94 -23.08 8.39
C ASP A 36 -10.72 -22.15 8.17
N LEU A 37 -10.90 -21.09 7.38
CA LEU A 37 -9.91 -20.05 7.11
C LEU A 37 -9.40 -19.37 8.39
N ARG A 38 -10.30 -19.12 9.34
CA ARG A 38 -10.03 -18.32 10.53
C ARG A 38 -9.24 -19.12 11.55
N GLN A 39 -9.74 -20.30 11.91
CA GLN A 39 -9.05 -21.23 12.83
C GLN A 39 -7.66 -21.62 12.30
N THR A 40 -7.51 -21.68 10.97
CA THR A 40 -6.23 -21.88 10.28
C THR A 40 -5.28 -20.70 10.50
N PHE A 41 -5.70 -19.46 10.20
CA PHE A 41 -4.89 -18.26 10.45
C PHE A 41 -4.49 -18.12 11.93
N GLU A 42 -5.43 -18.36 12.84
CA GLU A 42 -5.22 -18.35 14.29
C GLU A 42 -4.07 -19.27 14.75
N ILE A 43 -3.87 -20.42 14.09
CA ILE A 43 -2.85 -21.43 14.48
C ILE A 43 -1.42 -20.99 14.14
N GLU A 44 -1.17 -20.43 12.95
CA GLU A 44 0.22 -20.14 12.51
C GLU A 44 0.63 -18.69 12.77
N ILE A 45 -0.25 -17.71 12.50
CA ILE A 45 0.06 -16.29 12.74
C ILE A 45 -0.21 -15.87 14.20
N TRP A 46 -0.74 -16.79 15.02
CA TRP A 46 -1.05 -16.60 16.45
C TRP A 46 -1.93 -15.36 16.70
N TYR A 47 -2.86 -15.07 15.79
CA TYR A 47 -3.67 -13.86 15.79
C TYR A 47 -5.09 -14.14 15.26
N GLY A 48 -6.11 -13.85 16.07
CA GLY A 48 -7.51 -14.22 15.80
C GLY A 48 -8.41 -13.14 15.23
N ASP A 49 -7.83 -12.26 14.42
CA ASP A 49 -8.52 -11.16 13.75
C ASP A 49 -8.50 -11.35 12.22
N VAL A 50 -9.44 -10.72 11.52
CA VAL A 50 -9.63 -10.89 10.07
C VAL A 50 -8.51 -10.17 9.32
N ASN A 51 -7.61 -10.93 8.70
CA ASN A 51 -6.54 -10.36 7.90
C ASN A 51 -7.10 -9.70 6.62
N ALA A 52 -7.05 -8.37 6.56
CA ALA A 52 -7.58 -7.60 5.43
C ALA A 52 -6.95 -7.98 4.08
N TRP A 53 -5.66 -8.34 4.02
CA TRP A 53 -4.99 -8.75 2.78
C TRP A 53 -5.55 -10.07 2.22
N VAL A 54 -5.98 -10.98 3.09
CA VAL A 54 -6.67 -12.23 2.70
C VAL A 54 -8.03 -11.93 2.08
N GLU A 55 -8.85 -11.07 2.71
CA GLU A 55 -10.15 -10.68 2.16
C GLU A 55 -10.01 -9.88 0.84
N TRP A 56 -8.98 -9.02 0.71
CA TRP A 56 -8.65 -8.36 -0.55
C TRP A 56 -8.28 -9.34 -1.67
N ILE A 57 -7.49 -10.39 -1.39
CA ILE A 57 -7.20 -11.45 -2.37
C ILE A 57 -8.47 -12.20 -2.76
N LYS A 58 -9.25 -12.64 -1.77
CA LYS A 58 -10.51 -13.36 -1.97
C LYS A 58 -11.51 -12.56 -2.81
N TYR A 59 -11.67 -11.26 -2.54
CA TYR A 59 -12.46 -10.34 -3.35
C TYR A 59 -11.91 -10.17 -4.77
N THR A 60 -10.58 -10.07 -4.93
CA THR A 60 -9.93 -9.96 -6.25
C THR A 60 -10.15 -11.22 -7.09
N VAL A 61 -10.01 -12.41 -6.49
CA VAL A 61 -10.24 -13.71 -7.15
C VAL A 61 -11.70 -13.86 -7.59
N GLN A 62 -12.64 -13.46 -6.73
CA GLN A 62 -14.07 -13.46 -7.03
C GLN A 62 -14.45 -12.45 -8.12
N SER A 63 -13.91 -11.23 -8.10
CA SER A 63 -14.21 -10.20 -9.11
C SER A 63 -13.60 -10.52 -10.48
N LEU A 64 -12.52 -11.31 -10.54
CA LEU A 64 -11.97 -11.91 -11.75
C LEU A 64 -12.77 -13.15 -12.23
N ASN A 65 -13.83 -13.56 -11.51
CA ASN A 65 -14.65 -14.74 -11.80
C ASN A 65 -13.81 -16.04 -11.89
N HIS A 66 -12.82 -16.18 -10.99
CA HIS A 66 -11.99 -17.37 -10.86
C HIS A 66 -12.18 -18.06 -9.49
N SER A 67 -11.80 -19.34 -9.46
CA SER A 67 -11.60 -20.15 -8.26
C SER A 67 -10.16 -20.67 -8.22
N ASN A 68 -9.73 -21.25 -7.09
CA ASN A 68 -8.45 -21.93 -6.87
C ASN A 68 -7.22 -21.15 -7.38
N CYS A 69 -6.61 -20.35 -6.52
CA CYS A 69 -5.44 -19.54 -6.88
C CYS A 69 -4.27 -19.69 -5.90
N TYR A 70 -3.08 -19.35 -6.39
CA TYR A 70 -1.86 -19.19 -5.62
C TYR A 70 -1.49 -17.71 -5.65
N ALA A 71 -1.37 -17.08 -4.48
CA ALA A 71 -0.93 -15.70 -4.35
C ALA A 71 0.55 -15.67 -3.99
N CYS A 72 1.39 -15.28 -4.95
CA CYS A 72 2.84 -15.27 -4.81
C CYS A 72 3.40 -13.84 -4.80
N ALA A 73 4.22 -13.54 -3.79
CA ALA A 73 5.05 -12.34 -3.73
C ALA A 73 6.55 -12.73 -3.72
N SER A 74 7.44 -11.75 -3.88
CA SER A 74 8.88 -11.95 -3.65
C SER A 74 9.18 -12.49 -2.24
N GLY A 75 10.35 -13.09 -2.02
CA GLY A 75 10.85 -13.41 -0.68
C GLY A 75 11.07 -12.17 0.19
N GLN A 76 11.49 -11.08 -0.46
CA GLN A 76 11.56 -9.73 0.09
C GLN A 76 10.99 -8.79 -0.99
N PRO A 77 9.71 -8.40 -0.91
CA PRO A 77 9.12 -7.50 -1.90
C PRO A 77 9.69 -6.09 -1.75
N VAL A 78 10.18 -5.55 -2.87
CA VAL A 78 10.43 -4.12 -3.00
C VAL A 78 9.10 -3.48 -3.37
N ALA A 79 8.60 -2.56 -2.55
CA ALA A 79 7.35 -1.86 -2.81
C ALA A 79 7.51 -0.92 -4.01
N GLN A 80 6.44 -0.77 -4.80
CA GLN A 80 6.35 0.20 -5.89
C GLN A 80 5.68 1.47 -5.37
N VAL A 81 6.16 2.63 -5.82
CA VAL A 81 5.59 3.94 -5.49
C VAL A 81 4.53 4.28 -6.54
N GLU A 82 3.27 4.20 -6.13
CA GLU A 82 2.10 4.50 -6.95
C GLU A 82 1.51 5.88 -6.59
N PRO A 83 0.88 6.58 -7.54
CA PRO A 83 0.06 7.74 -7.21
C PRO A 83 -1.06 7.36 -6.25
N LEU A 84 -1.35 8.25 -5.30
CA LEU A 84 -2.63 8.23 -4.60
C LEU A 84 -3.75 8.56 -5.61
N PRO A 85 -4.87 7.80 -5.68
CA PRO A 85 -5.91 8.00 -6.69
C PRO A 85 -6.85 9.16 -6.31
N LEU A 86 -6.27 10.33 -6.05
CA LEU A 86 -6.94 11.60 -5.81
C LEU A 86 -6.38 12.64 -6.77
N GLU A 87 -7.22 13.60 -7.16
CA GLU A 87 -6.89 14.61 -8.18
C GLU A 87 -7.33 15.99 -7.71
N TRP A 88 -6.55 17.02 -8.03
CA TRP A 88 -6.91 18.39 -7.67
C TRP A 88 -8.10 18.92 -8.47
N ILE A 89 -8.26 18.44 -9.71
CA ILE A 89 -9.35 18.87 -10.60
C ILE A 89 -10.65 18.09 -10.32
N LYS A 90 -10.60 16.74 -10.30
CA LYS A 90 -11.80 15.91 -10.10
C LYS A 90 -12.24 15.78 -8.65
N ASP A 91 -11.31 15.75 -7.69
CA ASP A 91 -11.61 15.60 -6.26
C ASP A 91 -10.85 16.61 -5.39
N SER A 92 -11.08 17.88 -5.67
CA SER A 92 -10.55 18.99 -4.86
C SER A 92 -10.94 18.89 -3.37
N GLN A 93 -12.08 18.28 -3.04
CA GLN A 93 -12.54 18.12 -1.65
C GLN A 93 -11.76 17.00 -0.93
N GLY A 94 -11.58 15.84 -1.54
CA GLY A 94 -10.75 14.76 -1.02
C GLY A 94 -9.29 15.18 -0.87
N MET A 95 -8.74 15.91 -1.85
CA MET A 95 -7.40 16.49 -1.73
C MET A 95 -7.28 17.51 -0.60
N GLN A 96 -8.25 18.42 -0.43
CA GLN A 96 -8.28 19.34 0.72
C GLN A 96 -8.37 18.59 2.05
N CYS A 97 -9.19 17.55 2.13
CA CYS A 97 -9.26 16.67 3.30
C CYS A 97 -7.92 15.99 3.59
N MET A 98 -7.21 15.49 2.57
CA MET A 98 -5.89 14.90 2.78
C MET A 98 -4.87 15.90 3.34
N ILE A 99 -4.83 17.13 2.83
CA ILE A 99 -3.96 18.18 3.40
C ILE A 99 -4.34 18.48 4.85
N ALA A 100 -5.64 18.64 5.14
CA ALA A 100 -6.13 18.88 6.49
C ALA A 100 -5.73 17.75 7.47
N LEU A 101 -5.74 16.50 7.02
CA LEU A 101 -5.34 15.34 7.82
C LEU A 101 -3.85 15.30 8.18
N TYR A 102 -2.99 15.98 7.41
CA TYR A 102 -1.58 16.20 7.75
C TYR A 102 -1.36 17.36 8.75
N GLN A 103 -2.41 18.12 9.09
CA GLN A 103 -2.36 19.29 10.00
C GLN A 103 -3.11 19.07 11.30
N GLU A 104 -4.27 18.41 11.24
CA GLU A 104 -5.09 18.00 12.37
C GLU A 104 -5.48 16.53 12.19
N LYS A 105 -5.42 15.73 13.24
CA LYS A 105 -5.60 14.26 13.21
C LYS A 105 -6.92 13.83 12.55
N THR A 106 -7.97 14.63 12.70
CA THR A 106 -9.34 14.38 12.23
C THR A 106 -9.83 15.44 11.23
N ALA A 107 -8.94 16.25 10.65
CA ALA A 107 -9.28 17.38 9.78
C ALA A 107 -10.32 18.32 10.43
N TRP A 108 -10.07 18.70 11.69
CA TRP A 108 -10.93 19.56 12.51
C TRP A 108 -12.34 19.02 12.76
N GLY A 109 -12.52 17.69 12.70
CA GLY A 109 -13.82 17.03 12.88
C GLY A 109 -14.74 17.13 11.66
N ASN A 110 -14.22 17.44 10.48
CA ASN A 110 -15.02 17.53 9.26
C ASN A 110 -15.52 16.13 8.83
N GLU A 111 -16.82 15.88 8.95
CA GLU A 111 -17.47 14.62 8.56
C GLU A 111 -17.20 14.23 7.09
N ALA A 112 -16.99 15.18 6.17
CA ALA A 112 -16.62 14.86 4.78
C ALA A 112 -15.22 14.23 4.66
N CYS A 113 -14.30 14.54 5.60
CA CYS A 113 -12.95 13.99 5.63
C CYS A 113 -12.86 12.68 6.44
N LYS A 114 -13.95 12.25 7.08
CA LYS A 114 -14.01 11.11 8.02
C LYS A 114 -13.62 9.79 7.37
N SER A 115 -14.09 9.51 6.16
CA SER A 115 -13.73 8.31 5.40
C SER A 115 -12.22 8.24 5.13
N LEU A 116 -11.61 9.34 4.69
CA LEU A 116 -10.15 9.43 4.49
C LEU A 116 -9.38 9.34 5.81
N SER A 117 -9.91 9.89 6.91
CA SER A 117 -9.32 9.77 8.24
C SER A 117 -9.37 8.34 8.81
N LEU A 118 -10.32 7.51 8.38
CA LEU A 118 -10.44 6.11 8.74
C LEU A 118 -9.59 5.20 7.84
N LEU A 119 -9.49 5.51 6.54
CA LEU A 119 -8.64 4.78 5.59
C LEU A 119 -7.13 5.02 5.86
N PHE A 120 -6.76 6.26 6.16
CA PHE A 120 -5.37 6.66 6.40
C PHE A 120 -5.22 7.25 7.81
N PRO A 121 -5.31 6.45 8.89
CA PRO A 121 -5.24 6.95 10.28
C PRO A 121 -3.91 7.64 10.60
N PRO A 122 -3.87 8.54 11.60
CA PRO A 122 -2.62 9.19 12.01
C PRO A 122 -1.74 8.21 12.80
N ILE A 123 -0.46 8.11 12.44
CA ILE A 123 0.50 7.19 13.09
C ILE A 123 1.45 7.92 14.06
N PRO A 124 2.04 7.22 15.04
CA PRO A 124 3.12 7.78 15.85
C PRO A 124 4.36 8.14 15.01
N GLU A 125 5.05 9.21 15.40
CA GLU A 125 6.27 9.68 14.71
C GLU A 125 7.43 8.67 14.76
N MET A 126 7.40 7.70 15.69
CA MET A 126 8.43 6.64 15.74
C MET A 126 8.23 5.61 14.63
N ASP A 127 6.98 5.19 14.38
CA ASP A 127 6.65 4.20 13.35
C ASP A 127 6.80 4.81 11.94
N ALA A 128 6.59 6.12 11.84
CA ALA A 128 6.73 6.93 10.63
C ALA A 128 8.19 7.14 10.13
N LYS A 129 9.21 6.56 10.77
CA LYS A 129 10.64 6.84 10.50
C LYS A 129 11.34 5.89 9.52
N ILE A 130 10.79 4.71 9.25
CA ILE A 130 11.43 3.71 8.38
C ILE A 130 10.42 3.25 7.32
N PRO A 131 10.38 3.89 6.14
CA PRO A 131 9.59 3.37 5.02
C PRO A 131 10.12 1.99 4.58
N PRO A 132 9.24 1.08 4.10
CA PRO A 132 9.65 -0.16 3.45
C PRO A 132 10.64 0.07 2.30
N ALA A 133 11.43 -0.95 1.96
CA ALA A 133 12.33 -0.89 0.80
C ALA A 133 11.50 -0.74 -0.50
N PHE A 134 11.80 0.30 -1.30
CA PHE A 134 10.94 0.71 -2.41
C PHE A 134 11.72 0.99 -3.71
N SER A 135 11.03 0.89 -4.86
CA SER A 135 11.53 1.25 -6.19
C SER A 135 11.22 2.71 -6.51
N MET A 136 11.87 3.26 -7.54
CA MET A 136 11.49 4.59 -8.05
C MET A 136 10.02 4.61 -8.48
N ALA A 137 9.37 5.76 -8.35
CA ALA A 137 8.01 6.00 -8.85
C ALA A 137 7.94 5.86 -10.38
N ILE A 138 6.79 5.40 -10.87
CA ILE A 138 6.51 5.13 -12.29
C ILE A 138 5.15 5.75 -12.63
N GLY A 139 4.99 6.22 -13.87
CA GLY A 139 3.76 6.86 -14.32
C GLY A 139 3.65 8.33 -13.92
N ASN A 140 2.43 8.86 -13.94
CA ASN A 140 2.13 10.26 -13.69
C ASN A 140 1.33 10.42 -12.39
N HIS A 141 1.72 11.41 -11.58
CA HIS A 141 1.07 11.71 -10.30
C HIS A 141 0.18 12.95 -10.42
N THR A 142 -0.99 12.88 -9.79
CA THR A 142 -2.01 13.95 -9.76
C THR A 142 -1.98 14.70 -8.43
N ALA A 143 -1.75 13.98 -7.32
CA ALA A 143 -1.68 14.51 -5.97
C ALA A 143 -0.37 15.27 -5.64
N CYS A 144 0.12 16.16 -6.52
CA CYS A 144 1.35 16.93 -6.31
C CYS A 144 1.12 18.32 -5.69
N LEU A 145 2.05 18.75 -4.83
CA LEU A 145 2.21 20.12 -4.34
C LEU A 145 3.53 20.69 -4.84
N SER A 146 3.57 21.97 -5.23
CA SER A 146 4.81 22.70 -5.53
C SER A 146 4.92 23.98 -4.71
N ARG A 147 6.05 24.15 -4.02
CA ARG A 147 6.33 25.30 -3.13
C ARG A 147 7.73 25.83 -3.38
N GLN A 148 7.81 27.11 -3.75
CA GLN A 148 9.06 27.84 -3.99
C GLN A 148 9.02 29.17 -3.20
N GLY A 149 10.06 30.01 -3.33
CA GLY A 149 10.09 31.34 -2.71
C GLY A 149 10.56 31.40 -1.24
N VAL A 150 10.38 32.56 -0.59
CA VAL A 150 11.14 32.95 0.61
C VAL A 150 10.91 32.07 1.84
N LYS A 151 9.71 31.53 2.04
CA LYS A 151 9.41 30.59 3.14
C LYS A 151 9.97 29.18 2.90
N ALA A 152 10.34 28.85 1.66
CA ALA A 152 10.69 27.52 1.20
C ALA A 152 12.22 27.25 1.31
N THR A 153 12.82 27.57 2.46
CA THR A 153 14.28 27.64 2.63
C THR A 153 15.00 26.29 2.64
N ARG A 154 14.27 25.17 2.74
CA ARG A 154 14.83 23.82 2.69
C ARG A 154 14.44 23.13 1.38
N PRO A 155 15.30 23.12 0.34
CA PRO A 155 15.09 22.29 -0.85
C PRO A 155 15.10 20.81 -0.45
N ILE A 156 14.00 20.08 -0.67
CA ILE A 156 13.88 18.65 -0.35
C ILE A 156 14.08 17.76 -1.59
N GLY A 157 13.82 18.28 -2.79
CA GLY A 157 13.97 17.53 -4.04
C GLY A 157 13.59 18.34 -5.28
N ASN A 158 13.23 17.62 -6.35
CA ASN A 158 12.60 18.18 -7.54
C ASN A 158 11.88 17.03 -8.27
N PHE A 159 10.62 16.79 -7.93
CA PHE A 159 9.82 15.75 -8.57
C PHE A 159 9.13 16.27 -9.84
N SER A 160 9.35 15.60 -10.97
CA SER A 160 8.92 16.04 -12.30
C SER A 160 7.80 15.20 -12.94
N LEU A 161 7.42 14.06 -12.35
CA LEU A 161 6.39 13.17 -12.90
C LEU A 161 4.97 13.57 -12.47
N CYS A 162 4.66 14.86 -12.47
CA CYS A 162 3.34 15.38 -12.07
C CYS A 162 2.52 15.78 -13.30
N SER A 163 1.29 15.27 -13.42
CA SER A 163 0.29 15.74 -14.41
C SER A 163 -0.61 16.84 -13.85
N GLU A 164 -0.95 16.79 -12.57
CA GLU A 164 -1.60 17.88 -11.84
C GLU A 164 -0.69 18.36 -10.72
N THR A 165 -0.74 19.64 -10.36
CA THR A 165 0.07 20.20 -9.28
C THR A 165 -0.58 21.48 -8.76
N LEU A 166 -0.85 21.54 -7.45
CA LEU A 166 -1.21 22.80 -6.80
C LEU A 166 0.07 23.58 -6.46
N ASN A 167 0.22 24.78 -7.02
CA ASN A 167 1.31 25.70 -6.69
C ASN A 167 0.90 26.56 -5.49
N ILE A 168 1.65 26.44 -4.40
CA ILE A 168 1.42 27.10 -3.10
C ILE A 168 2.55 28.08 -2.74
N THR A 169 3.33 28.52 -3.74
CA THR A 169 4.41 29.51 -3.59
C THR A 169 3.93 30.83 -2.98
N GLU A 170 2.68 31.22 -3.25
CA GLU A 170 2.07 32.45 -2.76
C GLU A 170 1.20 32.26 -1.49
N ASP A 171 1.29 31.09 -0.83
CA ASP A 171 0.60 30.83 0.46
C ASP A 171 1.20 31.66 1.61
N LEU A 172 0.77 32.92 1.68
CA LEU A 172 1.11 33.84 2.75
C LEU A 172 0.41 33.48 4.07
N ALA A 173 -0.81 32.95 4.01
CA ALA A 173 -1.56 32.49 5.19
C ALA A 173 -0.87 31.32 5.90
N GLY A 174 -0.23 30.43 5.13
CA GLY A 174 0.55 29.31 5.63
C GLY A 174 -0.23 27.98 5.74
N ASN A 175 -1.42 27.92 5.15
CA ASN A 175 -2.32 26.76 5.13
C ASN A 175 -1.70 25.49 4.52
N TYR A 176 -0.54 25.56 3.88
CA TYR A 176 0.20 24.41 3.34
C TYR A 176 1.66 24.35 3.85
N SER A 177 1.99 25.10 4.91
CA SER A 177 3.36 25.24 5.40
C SER A 177 3.87 24.00 6.11
N GLY A 178 3.21 23.57 7.19
CA GLY A 178 3.61 22.40 7.97
C GLY A 178 2.60 21.27 7.78
N LEU A 179 3.07 20.13 7.25
CA LEU A 179 2.30 18.91 7.07
C LEU A 179 2.89 17.85 8.01
N GLY A 180 2.68 18.07 9.32
CA GLY A 180 3.45 17.48 10.42
C GLY A 180 2.82 16.24 11.07
N ILE A 181 1.63 15.82 10.67
CA ILE A 181 0.98 14.60 11.18
C ILE A 181 1.16 13.47 10.15
N PRO A 182 2.01 12.46 10.41
CA PRO A 182 2.17 11.34 9.49
C PRO A 182 0.90 10.48 9.48
N ARG A 183 0.57 9.91 8.31
CA ARG A 183 -0.59 9.03 8.11
C ARG A 183 -0.11 7.62 7.75
N ALA A 184 -0.90 6.61 8.08
CA ALA A 184 -0.65 5.24 7.63
C ALA A 184 -0.64 5.16 6.10
N ASP A 185 0.21 4.28 5.56
CA ASP A 185 0.35 3.90 4.14
C ASP A 185 0.67 5.03 3.13
N LEU A 186 0.77 6.28 3.59
CA LEU A 186 0.96 7.47 2.77
C LEU A 186 2.29 8.19 3.03
N TRP A 187 2.93 8.60 1.94
CA TRP A 187 4.25 9.22 1.96
C TRP A 187 4.33 10.41 1.00
N TRP A 188 5.16 11.40 1.33
CA TRP A 188 5.55 12.46 0.41
C TRP A 188 6.83 12.06 -0.33
N TYR A 189 6.76 11.99 -1.65
CA TYR A 189 7.89 11.67 -2.53
C TYR A 189 8.33 12.92 -3.30
N CYS A 190 9.54 13.39 -3.01
CA CYS A 190 10.07 14.65 -3.52
C CYS A 190 11.31 14.48 -4.43
N SER A 191 12.11 13.42 -4.23
CA SER A 191 13.18 12.98 -5.13
C SER A 191 13.83 11.65 -4.72
N GLY A 192 14.46 10.97 -5.67
CA GLY A 192 15.52 9.99 -5.42
C GLY A 192 15.06 8.69 -4.73
N LYS A 193 15.56 8.46 -3.51
CA LYS A 193 15.27 7.27 -2.69
C LYS A 193 14.91 7.64 -1.25
N ILE A 194 14.22 8.76 -1.07
CA ILE A 194 13.74 9.21 0.25
C ILE A 194 12.23 9.46 0.17
N LEU A 195 11.49 8.77 1.04
CA LEU A 195 10.08 9.03 1.32
C LEU A 195 9.98 9.78 2.65
N TRP A 196 9.12 10.79 2.68
CA TRP A 196 8.94 11.66 3.83
C TRP A 196 7.54 11.46 4.40
N SER A 197 7.42 10.98 5.63
CA SER A 197 6.12 10.82 6.29
C SER A 197 5.48 12.16 6.71
N THR A 198 6.24 13.25 6.71
CA THR A 198 5.81 14.63 6.99
C THR A 198 6.60 15.64 6.16
N LEU A 199 6.06 16.84 5.91
CA LEU A 199 6.81 17.97 5.33
C LEU A 199 7.00 19.10 6.36
N PRO A 200 8.25 19.50 6.67
CA PRO A 200 8.55 20.52 7.69
C PRO A 200 8.17 21.93 7.22
N SER A 201 7.86 22.84 8.14
CA SER A 201 7.27 24.17 7.84
C SER A 201 7.97 25.02 6.78
N ASN A 202 9.28 24.83 6.58
CA ASN A 202 10.13 25.52 5.61
C ASN A 202 10.48 24.71 4.35
N TRP A 203 9.76 23.62 4.06
CA TRP A 203 9.97 22.79 2.88
C TRP A 203 9.83 23.57 1.57
N GLY A 204 10.63 23.21 0.57
CA GLY A 204 10.55 23.73 -0.79
C GLY A 204 10.95 22.68 -1.82
N CYS A 205 10.11 22.51 -2.85
CA CYS A 205 10.29 21.73 -4.08
C CYS A 205 8.89 21.42 -4.68
N THR A 206 8.84 20.54 -5.68
CA THR A 206 7.63 19.76 -5.98
C THR A 206 7.72 18.40 -5.29
N CYS A 207 6.64 17.95 -4.66
CA CYS A 207 6.46 16.61 -4.08
C CYS A 207 5.11 16.02 -4.51
N ALA A 208 5.05 14.70 -4.70
CA ALA A 208 3.78 13.96 -4.81
C ALA A 208 3.39 13.32 -3.48
N LEU A 209 2.10 13.27 -3.17
CA LEU A 209 1.54 12.35 -2.19
C LEU A 209 1.35 10.98 -2.87
N VAL A 210 1.93 9.94 -2.27
CA VAL A 210 2.04 8.59 -2.86
C VAL A 210 1.70 7.51 -1.84
N GLN A 211 1.34 6.34 -2.37
CA GLN A 211 1.14 5.10 -1.62
C GLN A 211 2.21 4.06 -2.02
N LEU A 212 2.44 3.08 -1.14
CA LEU A 212 3.35 1.96 -1.41
C LEU A 212 2.56 0.69 -1.66
N VAL A 213 2.71 0.10 -2.84
CA VAL A 213 2.07 -1.17 -3.20
C VAL A 213 3.10 -2.30 -3.27
N ILE A 214 2.75 -3.49 -2.78
CA ILE A 214 3.57 -4.69 -2.95
C ILE A 214 3.01 -5.49 -4.13
N PRO A 215 3.77 -5.67 -5.22
CA PRO A 215 3.32 -6.48 -6.34
C PRO A 215 3.25 -7.96 -5.94
N PHE A 216 2.10 -8.59 -6.20
CA PHE A 216 1.89 -10.03 -6.07
C PHE A 216 1.26 -10.57 -7.36
N THR A 217 1.50 -11.86 -7.62
CA THR A 217 0.95 -12.59 -8.77
C THR A 217 -0.11 -13.56 -8.28
N LEU A 218 -1.30 -13.49 -8.87
CA LEU A 218 -2.30 -14.56 -8.78
C LEU A 218 -2.06 -15.54 -9.94
N ALA A 219 -1.75 -16.79 -9.61
CA ALA A 219 -1.74 -17.90 -10.56
C ALA A 219 -2.98 -18.77 -10.31
N PHE A 220 -3.82 -18.95 -11.31
CA PHE A 220 -5.05 -19.75 -11.19
C PHE A 220 -4.82 -21.19 -11.60
N GLU A 221 -5.51 -22.12 -10.93
CA GLU A 221 -5.56 -23.51 -11.35
C GLU A 221 -6.28 -23.61 -12.71
N ASN A 222 -5.61 -24.19 -13.69
CA ASN A 222 -6.24 -24.50 -14.97
C ASN A 222 -7.23 -25.65 -14.78
N THR A 223 -8.49 -25.30 -14.52
CA THR A 223 -9.62 -26.22 -14.71
C THR A 223 -9.66 -26.61 -16.18
N HIS A 224 -9.00 -27.71 -16.52
CA HIS A 224 -9.12 -28.37 -17.81
C HIS A 224 -10.57 -28.81 -17.98
N ARG A 225 -11.39 -27.93 -18.56
CA ARG A 225 -12.75 -28.23 -19.02
C ARG A 225 -12.66 -29.48 -19.89
N GLU A 226 -13.12 -30.60 -19.36
CA GLU A 226 -12.86 -31.91 -19.95
C GLU A 226 -13.35 -31.93 -21.39
N ARG A 227 -12.41 -32.12 -22.34
CA ARG A 227 -12.80 -32.57 -23.67
C ARG A 227 -13.25 -34.02 -23.50
N THR A 228 -14.56 -34.21 -23.44
CA THR A 228 -15.22 -35.51 -23.48
C THR A 228 -14.62 -36.35 -24.62
N LYS A 229 -13.84 -37.37 -24.23
CA LYS A 229 -13.26 -38.37 -25.12
C LYS A 229 -14.06 -39.66 -24.94
N GLY A 230 -14.69 -40.12 -26.01
CA GLY A 230 -15.60 -41.27 -25.97
C GLY A 230 -17.06 -40.83 -25.77
N ALA A 231 -18.01 -41.39 -26.51
CA ALA A 231 -17.88 -42.32 -27.64
C ALA A 231 -19.01 -42.10 -28.66
#